data_AF-A0A5R9L4L4-F1
#
_entry.id   AF-A0A5R9L4L4-F1
#
_cell.length_a   1.000
_cell.length_b   1.000
_cell.length_c   1.000
_cell.angle_alpha   90.00
_cell.angle_beta   90.00
_cell.angle_gamma   90.00
#
_symmetry.space_group_name_H-M   'P 1'
#
loop_
_entity.id
_entity.type
_entity.pdbx_description
1 polymer ?
#
loop_
_entity_poly.entity_id
_entity_poly.type
_entity_poly.pdbx_seq_one_letter_code
_entity_poly.pdbx_strand_id
1 'polypeptide(L)'
;MDRQRMFRKTFTLTDFQLRRLQELSELDMMDMEEHIRKAVDAYIKAQNFELRVPAQKDIVAKIKKRQDDATISRAFWVNGNVDKFEFSALILNAPAKSGMDKGRISKLAIWDPAVKKKTDNLIASCIMNYDRGWDIRPGKLAQPYYDKVRDLLDELIAQPKL
;
A
#
# COMPACT_ATOMS: atom_id res chain seq x y z
N MET A 1 8.71 -29.41 14.15
CA MET A 1 8.97 -28.48 15.26
C MET A 1 9.01 -27.08 14.70
N ASP A 2 7.88 -26.37 14.76
CA ASP A 2 7.80 -24.99 14.30
C ASP A 2 8.53 -24.07 15.28
N ARG A 3 9.50 -23.29 14.78
CA ARG A 3 10.18 -22.26 15.58
C ARG A 3 9.18 -21.16 15.92
N GLN A 4 8.74 -21.11 17.18
CA GLN A 4 8.05 -19.93 17.70
C GLN A 4 8.97 -18.71 17.54
N ARG A 5 8.56 -17.74 16.71
CA ARG A 5 9.25 -16.45 16.58
C ARG A 5 8.65 -15.51 17.61
N MET A 6 9.44 -15.11 18.61
CA MET A 6 9.02 -14.07 19.54
C MET A 6 9.16 -12.70 18.88
N PHE A 7 8.03 -12.03 18.64
CA PHE A 7 7.99 -10.62 18.26
C PHE A 7 7.66 -9.80 19.50
N ARG A 8 8.56 -8.89 19.90
CA ARG A 8 8.32 -7.94 20.99
C ARG A 8 7.90 -6.60 20.39
N LYS A 9 6.66 -6.18 20.65
CA LYS A 9 6.17 -4.84 20.32
C LYS A 9 5.53 -4.25 21.57
N THR A 10 6.01 -3.08 21.99
CA THR A 10 5.46 -2.37 23.15
C THR A 10 4.20 -1.63 22.72
N PHE A 11 3.13 -1.76 23.49
CA PHE A 11 1.91 -1.00 23.31
C PHE A 11 1.47 -0.45 24.68
N THR A 12 0.92 0.76 24.68
CA THR A 12 0.42 1.41 25.88
C THR A 12 -1.06 1.07 26.02
N LEU A 13 -1.44 0.55 27.17
CA LEU A 13 -2.84 0.34 27.53
C LEU A 13 -3.39 1.62 28.18
N THR A 14 -4.68 1.88 27.99
CA THR A 14 -5.36 2.94 28.73
C THR A 14 -5.57 2.53 30.19
N ASP A 15 -5.72 3.50 31.09
CA ASP A 15 -5.98 3.23 32.52
C ASP A 15 -7.22 2.37 32.76
N PHE A 16 -8.21 2.47 31.86
CA PHE A 16 -9.39 1.61 31.89
C PHE A 16 -9.05 0.15 31.55
N GLN A 17 -8.28 -0.06 30.48
CA GLN A 17 -7.85 -1.40 30.06
C GLN A 17 -6.97 -2.06 31.12
N LEU A 18 -6.06 -1.29 31.74
CA LEU A 18 -5.16 -1.78 32.77
C LEU A 18 -5.92 -2.23 34.02
N ARG A 19 -6.85 -1.40 34.53
CA ARG A 19 -7.71 -1.76 35.66
C ARG A 19 -8.53 -3.01 35.38
N ARG A 20 -9.12 -3.10 34.18
CA ARG A 20 -9.95 -4.26 33.84
C ARG A 20 -9.14 -5.56 33.73
N LEU A 21 -7.91 -5.49 33.24
CA LEU A 21 -6.99 -6.63 33.21
C LEU A 21 -6.58 -7.07 34.62
N GLN A 22 -6.34 -6.12 35.53
CA GLN A 22 -6.05 -6.42 36.94
C GLN A 22 -7.23 -7.13 37.61
N GLU A 23 -8.45 -6.61 37.46
CA GLU A 23 -9.66 -7.25 38.02
C GLU A 23 -9.86 -8.69 37.49
N LEU A 24 -9.61 -8.92 36.19
CA LEU A 24 -9.69 -10.25 35.59
C LEU A 24 -8.61 -11.19 36.14
N SER A 25 -7.38 -10.70 36.24
CA SER A 25 -6.24 -11.42 36.81
C SER A 25 -6.48 -11.83 38.27
N GLU A 26 -7.06 -10.95 39.07
CA GLU A 26 -7.42 -11.23 40.46
C GLU A 26 -8.56 -12.25 40.57
N LEU A 27 -9.56 -12.17 39.68
CA LEU A 27 -10.73 -13.04 39.70
C LEU A 27 -10.38 -14.51 39.43
N ASP A 28 -9.50 -14.79 38.47
CA ASP A 28 -9.15 -16.15 38.05
C ASP A 28 -7.71 -16.56 38.38
N MET A 29 -6.98 -15.70 39.11
CA MET A 29 -5.58 -15.88 39.51
C MET A 29 -4.62 -16.10 38.32
N MET A 30 -4.98 -15.60 37.14
CA MET A 30 -4.18 -15.71 35.92
C MET A 30 -3.34 -14.47 35.69
N ASP A 31 -2.15 -14.60 35.11
CA ASP A 31 -1.33 -13.45 34.73
C ASP A 31 -2.05 -12.56 33.69
N MET A 32 -1.91 -11.25 33.84
CA MET A 32 -2.36 -10.27 32.85
C MET A 32 -1.79 -10.54 31.47
N GLU A 33 -0.53 -11.01 31.35
CA GLU A 33 0.06 -11.34 30.05
C GLU A 33 -0.69 -12.49 29.37
N GLU A 34 -1.13 -13.49 30.14
CA GLU A 34 -1.88 -14.62 29.63
C GLU A 34 -3.30 -14.21 29.21
N HIS A 35 -3.93 -13.30 29.96
CA HIS A 35 -5.20 -12.67 29.55
C HIS A 35 -5.06 -11.91 28.22
N ILE A 36 -4.00 -11.13 28.05
CA ILE A 36 -3.70 -10.42 26.80
C ILE A 36 -3.51 -11.43 25.66
N ARG A 37 -2.72 -12.49 25.88
CA ARG A 37 -2.48 -13.54 24.88
C ARG A 37 -3.78 -14.19 24.44
N LYS A 38 -4.64 -14.59 25.38
CA LYS A 38 -5.95 -15.18 25.08
C LYS A 38 -6.89 -14.21 24.37
N ALA A 39 -6.90 -12.94 24.77
CA ALA A 39 -7.71 -11.92 24.11
C ALA A 39 -7.27 -11.69 22.66
N VAL A 40 -5.95 -11.64 22.42
CA VAL A 40 -5.38 -11.56 21.07
C VAL A 40 -5.72 -12.80 20.26
N ASP A 41 -5.55 -13.99 20.82
CA ASP A 41 -5.90 -15.25 20.14
C ASP A 41 -7.39 -15.33 19.80
N ALA A 42 -8.26 -14.96 20.74
CA ALA A 42 -9.70 -14.93 20.52
C ALA A 42 -10.08 -13.92 19.45
N TYR A 43 -9.48 -12.72 19.50
CA TYR A 43 -9.68 -11.70 18.47
C TYR A 43 -9.25 -12.22 17.10
N ILE A 44 -8.04 -12.78 16.98
CA ILE A 44 -7.52 -13.32 15.72
C ILE A 44 -8.39 -14.47 15.21
N LYS A 45 -8.79 -15.42 16.08
CA LYS A 45 -9.68 -16.54 15.71
C LYS A 45 -11.06 -16.07 15.27
N ALA A 46 -11.59 -15.02 15.90
CA ALA A 46 -12.87 -14.43 15.52
C ALA A 46 -12.77 -13.66 14.19
N GLN A 47 -11.59 -13.15 13.83
CA GLN A 47 -11.37 -12.60 12.51
C GLN A 47 -11.28 -13.74 11.49
N ASN A 48 -12.35 -13.96 10.73
CA ASN A 48 -12.30 -14.78 9.52
C ASN A 48 -11.61 -14.00 8.39
N PHE A 49 -10.33 -13.68 8.59
CA PHE A 49 -9.55 -12.86 7.68
C PHE A 49 -8.56 -13.75 6.90
N GLU A 50 -9.02 -14.26 5.76
CA GLU A 50 -8.11 -14.76 4.75
C GLU A 50 -7.50 -13.57 4.00
N LEU A 51 -6.19 -13.35 4.17
CA LEU A 51 -5.45 -12.39 3.36
C LEU A 51 -5.41 -12.89 1.91
N ARG A 52 -6.42 -12.55 1.12
CA ARG A 52 -6.47 -12.85 -0.31
C ARG A 52 -5.69 -11.79 -1.06
N VAL A 53 -4.45 -12.13 -1.41
CA VAL A 53 -3.66 -11.34 -2.34
C VAL A 53 -4.31 -11.48 -3.73
N PRO A 54 -4.75 -10.39 -4.36
CA PRO A 54 -5.34 -10.47 -5.70
C PRO A 54 -4.28 -10.96 -6.67
N ALA A 55 -4.64 -11.91 -7.54
CA ALA A 55 -3.72 -12.35 -8.59
C ALA A 55 -3.64 -11.26 -9.67
N GLN A 56 -2.43 -10.88 -10.06
CA GLN A 56 -2.19 -9.81 -11.06
C GLN A 56 -2.95 -10.01 -12.37
N LYS A 57 -3.18 -11.27 -12.77
CA LYS A 57 -3.94 -11.63 -13.98
C LYS A 57 -5.42 -11.19 -13.93
N ASP A 58 -5.99 -11.07 -12.73
CA ASP A 58 -7.39 -10.72 -12.53
C ASP A 58 -7.57 -9.20 -12.37
N ILE A 59 -6.47 -8.45 -12.25
CA ILE A 59 -6.45 -6.99 -12.08
C ILE A 59 -6.53 -6.31 -13.45
N VAL A 60 -7.45 -5.35 -13.57
CA VAL A 60 -7.65 -4.58 -14.80
C VAL A 60 -7.11 -3.16 -14.62
N ALA A 61 -6.12 -2.78 -15.44
CA ALA A 61 -5.58 -1.43 -15.51
C ALA A 61 -5.95 -0.76 -16.83
N LYS A 62 -6.34 0.52 -16.79
CA LYS A 62 -6.72 1.31 -17.98
C LYS A 62 -6.22 2.75 -17.87
N ILE A 63 -5.65 3.27 -18.95
CA ILE A 63 -5.31 4.69 -19.07
C ILE A 63 -6.58 5.49 -19.35
N LYS A 64 -6.83 6.53 -18.57
CA LYS A 64 -7.94 7.48 -18.77
C LYS A 64 -7.50 8.72 -19.54
N LYS A 65 -6.33 9.26 -19.20
CA LYS A 65 -5.87 10.54 -19.72
C LYS A 65 -4.36 10.53 -19.90
N ARG A 66 -3.92 11.05 -21.04
CA ARG A 66 -2.54 11.45 -21.29
C ARG A 66 -2.48 12.98 -21.43
N GLN A 67 -1.50 13.60 -20.80
CA GLN A 67 -1.34 15.05 -20.82
C GLN A 67 0.15 15.39 -20.83
N ASP A 68 0.59 16.25 -21.73
CA ASP A 68 1.98 16.68 -21.76
C ASP A 68 2.33 17.50 -20.50
N ASP A 69 3.55 17.33 -20.01
CA ASP A 69 4.06 18.11 -18.89
C ASP A 69 4.43 19.52 -19.37
N ALA A 70 4.00 20.53 -18.63
CA ALA A 70 4.22 21.93 -19.01
C ALA A 70 5.67 22.39 -18.78
N THR A 71 6.43 21.68 -17.94
CA THR A 71 7.74 22.12 -17.46
C THR A 71 8.88 21.29 -18.05
N ILE A 72 8.67 19.99 -18.25
CA ILE A 72 9.67 19.04 -18.71
C ILE A 72 9.41 18.71 -20.18
N SER A 73 10.32 19.16 -21.05
CA SER A 73 10.21 18.96 -22.50
C SER A 73 9.97 17.49 -22.87
N ARG A 74 8.88 17.25 -23.60
CA ARG A 74 8.45 15.94 -24.13
C ARG A 74 8.10 14.90 -23.06
N ALA A 75 8.10 15.26 -21.77
CA ALA A 75 7.53 14.41 -20.74
C ALA A 75 6.00 14.49 -20.76
N PHE A 76 5.34 13.46 -20.26
CA PHE A 76 3.89 13.44 -20.20
C PHE A 76 3.40 12.69 -18.96
N TRP A 77 2.29 13.18 -18.43
CA TRP A 77 1.51 12.55 -17.40
C TRP A 77 0.54 11.52 -17.99
N VAL A 78 0.47 10.38 -17.34
CA VAL A 78 -0.50 9.32 -17.60
C VAL A 78 -1.32 9.13 -16.35
N ASN A 79 -2.64 9.24 -16.48
CA ASN A 79 -3.58 9.01 -15.40
C ASN A 79 -4.52 7.89 -15.79
N GLY A 80 -4.88 7.04 -14.84
CA GLY A 80 -5.71 5.89 -15.12
C GLY A 80 -6.26 5.24 -13.86
N ASN A 81 -6.89 4.08 -14.07
CA ASN A 81 -7.43 3.25 -13.00
C ASN A 81 -6.74 1.89 -13.00
N VAL A 82 -6.66 1.30 -11.81
CA VAL A 82 -6.31 -0.10 -11.61
C VAL A 82 -7.32 -0.69 -10.61
N ASP A 83 -8.29 -1.44 -11.15
CA ASP A 83 -9.52 -1.83 -10.46
C ASP A 83 -10.20 -0.66 -9.73
N LYS A 84 -10.24 -0.71 -8.39
CA LYS A 84 -10.84 0.30 -7.52
C LYS A 84 -9.94 1.50 -7.25
N PHE A 85 -8.65 1.40 -7.57
CA PHE A 85 -7.66 2.43 -7.32
C PHE A 85 -7.48 3.32 -8.55
N GLU A 86 -6.96 4.52 -8.32
CA GLU A 86 -6.49 5.42 -9.37
C GLU A 86 -4.97 5.52 -9.33
N PHE A 87 -4.37 5.78 -10.49
CA PHE A 87 -2.94 6.00 -10.59
C PHE A 87 -2.59 7.23 -11.43
N SER A 88 -1.42 7.80 -11.17
CA SER A 88 -0.81 8.85 -11.95
C SER A 88 0.69 8.61 -12.07
N ALA A 89 1.22 8.72 -13.27
CA ALA A 89 2.62 8.51 -13.58
C ALA A 89 3.16 9.65 -14.45
N LEU A 90 4.38 10.12 -14.14
CA LEU A 90 5.11 11.05 -14.99
C LEU A 90 6.18 10.30 -15.77
N ILE A 91 6.00 10.24 -17.09
CA ILE A 91 6.89 9.55 -18.02
C ILE A 91 7.84 10.56 -18.65
N LEU A 92 9.13 10.32 -18.52
CA LEU A 92 10.18 11.14 -19.09
C LEU A 92 10.54 10.67 -20.51
N ASN A 93 10.77 11.65 -21.39
CA ASN A 93 11.29 11.39 -22.73
C ASN A 93 12.76 10.96 -22.68
N ALA A 94 13.57 11.62 -21.86
CA ALA A 94 14.95 11.25 -21.58
C ALA A 94 15.05 10.60 -20.20
N PRO A 95 15.73 9.45 -20.04
CA PRO A 95 15.87 8.82 -18.74
C PRO A 95 16.62 9.71 -17.74
N ALA A 96 16.17 9.73 -16.48
CA ALA A 96 16.82 10.44 -15.39
C ALA A 96 17.37 9.47 -14.33
N LYS A 97 18.52 9.79 -13.72
CA LYS A 97 19.15 8.94 -12.69
C LYS A 97 18.24 8.65 -11.49
N SER A 98 17.36 9.58 -11.14
CA SER A 98 16.41 9.47 -10.03
C SER A 98 15.06 8.86 -10.42
N GLY A 99 14.89 8.42 -11.68
CA GLY A 99 13.66 7.76 -12.12
C GLY A 99 13.72 6.24 -11.94
N MET A 100 12.57 5.63 -11.75
CA MET A 100 12.40 4.19 -11.86
C MET A 100 12.27 3.76 -13.32
N ASP A 101 12.34 2.45 -13.58
CA ASP A 101 12.40 1.85 -14.91
C ASP A 101 13.48 2.47 -15.81
N LYS A 102 14.75 2.20 -15.47
CA LYS A 102 15.93 2.75 -16.17
C LYS A 102 15.92 4.29 -16.27
N GLY A 103 15.15 4.96 -15.42
CA GLY A 103 15.02 6.42 -15.40
C GLY A 103 13.84 6.99 -16.18
N ARG A 104 12.95 6.17 -16.76
CA ARG A 104 11.84 6.64 -17.61
C ARG A 104 10.62 7.12 -16.83
N ILE A 105 10.47 6.71 -15.58
CA ILE A 105 9.34 7.11 -14.73
C ILE A 105 9.89 7.92 -13.56
N SER A 106 9.58 9.22 -13.50
CA SER A 106 10.09 10.08 -12.41
C SER A 106 9.16 10.12 -11.20
N LYS A 107 7.86 9.94 -11.43
CA LYS A 107 6.83 9.90 -10.40
C LYS A 107 5.79 8.84 -10.72
N LEU A 108 5.32 8.12 -9.70
CA LEU A 108 4.22 7.17 -9.78
C LEU A 108 3.50 7.09 -8.44
N ALA A 109 2.19 7.31 -8.45
CA ALA A 109 1.33 7.14 -7.28
C ALA A 109 0.16 6.24 -7.64
N ILE A 110 -0.23 5.36 -6.71
CA ILE A 110 -1.50 4.60 -6.76
C ILE A 110 -2.23 4.84 -5.44
N TRP A 111 -3.48 5.29 -5.52
CA TRP A 111 -4.26 5.65 -4.33
C TRP A 111 -5.71 5.18 -4.39
N ASP A 112 -6.32 5.06 -3.22
CA ASP A 112 -7.75 4.79 -3.08
C ASP A 112 -8.55 6.11 -3.15
N PRO A 113 -9.36 6.35 -4.19
CA PRO A 113 -10.11 7.60 -4.32
C PRO A 113 -11.15 7.78 -3.22
N ALA A 114 -11.70 6.69 -2.66
CA ALA A 114 -12.66 6.77 -1.56
C ALA A 114 -11.98 7.18 -0.25
N VAL A 115 -10.76 6.72 0.00
CA VAL A 115 -9.94 7.17 1.15
C VAL A 115 -9.53 8.63 0.95
N LYS A 116 -9.02 8.99 -0.24
CA LYS A 116 -8.62 10.36 -0.57
C LYS A 116 -9.75 11.36 -0.31
N LYS A 117 -10.97 11.03 -0.74
CA LYS A 117 -12.15 11.88 -0.52
C LYS A 117 -12.51 12.04 0.96
N LYS A 118 -12.25 11.04 1.81
CA LYS A 118 -12.54 11.08 3.25
C LYS A 118 -11.48 11.83 4.04
N THR A 119 -10.21 11.69 3.67
CA THR A 119 -9.07 12.24 4.43
C THR A 119 -8.58 13.58 3.89
N ASP A 120 -8.98 13.95 2.67
CA ASP A 120 -8.43 15.06 1.88
C ASP A 120 -6.89 15.05 1.81
N ASN A 121 -6.29 13.86 1.91
CA ASN A 121 -4.85 13.68 1.98
C ASN A 121 -4.42 12.56 1.03
N LEU A 122 -3.65 12.95 0.01
CA LEU A 122 -3.16 12.03 -1.01
C LEU A 122 -2.25 10.95 -0.41
N ILE A 123 -1.25 11.34 0.38
CA ILE A 123 -0.27 10.40 0.95
C ILE A 123 -0.96 9.38 1.84
N ALA A 124 -1.93 9.80 2.66
CA ALA A 124 -2.72 8.89 3.50
C ALA A 124 -3.59 7.91 2.69
N SER A 125 -3.93 8.25 1.45
CA SER A 125 -4.72 7.41 0.54
C SER A 125 -3.88 6.52 -0.37
N CYS A 126 -2.55 6.73 -0.44
CA CYS A 126 -1.67 6.00 -1.32
C CYS A 126 -1.41 4.58 -0.81
N ILE A 127 -1.52 3.60 -1.71
CA ILE A 127 -1.04 2.23 -1.48
C ILE A 127 0.42 2.06 -1.93
N MET A 128 0.90 2.97 -2.78
CA MET A 128 2.31 3.18 -3.10
C MET A 128 2.52 4.59 -3.67
N ASN A 129 3.71 5.14 -3.46
CA ASN A 129 4.11 6.45 -3.95
C ASN A 129 5.63 6.49 -4.20
N TYR A 130 5.99 6.96 -5.39
CA TYR A 130 7.35 7.20 -5.81
C TYR A 130 7.45 8.63 -6.36
N ASP A 131 8.30 9.47 -5.77
CA ASP A 131 8.68 10.78 -6.29
C ASP A 131 10.20 10.92 -6.20
N ARG A 132 10.90 10.59 -7.30
CA ARG A 132 12.38 10.59 -7.35
C ARG A 132 13.04 9.75 -6.25
N GLY A 133 12.31 8.76 -5.73
CA GLY A 133 12.61 8.01 -4.53
C GLY A 133 11.35 7.33 -3.99
N TRP A 134 11.52 6.28 -3.19
CA TRP A 134 10.39 5.58 -2.58
C TRP A 134 9.92 6.32 -1.33
N ASP A 135 8.80 7.02 -1.43
CA ASP A 135 8.09 7.56 -0.26
C ASP A 135 7.27 6.47 0.42
N ILE A 136 6.55 5.67 -0.39
CA ILE A 136 5.75 4.53 0.07
C ILE A 136 5.98 3.36 -0.88
N ARG A 137 6.64 2.31 -0.39
CA ARG A 137 6.81 1.06 -1.13
C ARG A 137 5.52 0.24 -1.12
N PRO A 138 5.16 -0.45 -2.22
CA PRO A 138 4.01 -1.34 -2.22
C PRO A 138 4.21 -2.47 -1.21
N GLY A 139 3.23 -2.65 -0.32
CA GLY A 139 3.14 -3.85 0.53
C GLY A 139 2.63 -5.06 -0.25
N LYS A 140 2.61 -6.25 0.38
CA LYS A 140 2.19 -7.51 -0.28
C LYS A 140 0.83 -7.45 -0.99
N LEU A 141 -0.14 -6.73 -0.42
CA LEU A 141 -1.47 -6.56 -1.02
C LEU A 141 -1.49 -5.55 -2.17
N ALA A 142 -0.61 -4.54 -2.12
CA ALA A 142 -0.52 -3.49 -3.13
C ALA A 142 0.35 -3.90 -4.33
N GLN A 143 1.28 -4.84 -4.11
CA GLN A 143 2.26 -5.29 -5.09
C GLN A 143 1.64 -5.72 -6.43
N PRO A 144 0.56 -6.55 -6.45
CA PRO A 144 -0.05 -6.95 -7.73
C PRO A 144 -0.64 -5.78 -8.54
N TYR A 145 -1.19 -4.77 -7.87
CA TYR A 145 -1.72 -3.57 -8.53
C TYR A 145 -0.58 -2.73 -9.12
N TYR A 146 0.51 -2.57 -8.36
CA TYR A 146 1.70 -1.90 -8.85
C TYR A 146 2.30 -2.63 -10.06
N ASP A 147 2.48 -3.94 -9.99
CA ASP A 147 3.02 -4.73 -11.10
C ASP A 147 2.15 -4.61 -12.35
N LYS A 148 0.81 -4.62 -12.20
CA LYS A 148 -0.10 -4.42 -13.33
C LYS A 148 -0.01 -3.03 -13.94
N VAL A 149 0.10 -1.97 -13.12
CA VAL A 149 0.29 -0.60 -13.61
C VAL A 149 1.65 -0.48 -14.30
N ARG A 150 2.70 -1.09 -13.76
CA ARG A 150 4.03 -1.11 -14.38
C ARG A 150 3.97 -1.74 -15.77
N ASP A 151 3.39 -2.93 -15.92
CA ASP A 151 3.30 -3.60 -17.22
C ASP A 151 2.60 -2.70 -18.27
N LEU A 152 1.51 -2.04 -17.86
CA LEU A 152 0.78 -1.10 -18.72
C LEU A 152 1.63 0.12 -19.12
N LEU A 153 2.45 0.65 -18.20
CA LEU A 153 3.33 1.78 -18.48
C LEU A 153 4.52 1.36 -19.36
N ASP A 154 5.06 0.16 -19.15
CA ASP A 154 6.16 -0.40 -19.96
C ASP A 154 5.70 -0.60 -21.40
N GLU A 155 4.49 -1.14 -21.61
CA GLU A 155 3.85 -1.25 -22.94
C GLU A 155 3.70 0.13 -23.60
N LEU A 156 3.25 1.13 -22.85
CA LEU A 156 3.10 2.51 -23.36
C LEU A 156 4.45 3.14 -23.73
N ILE A 157 5.50 2.88 -22.95
CA ILE A 157 6.85 3.38 -23.19
C ILE A 157 7.49 2.69 -24.40
N ALA A 158 7.19 1.40 -24.61
CA ALA A 158 7.73 0.59 -25.69
C ALA A 158 7.09 0.88 -27.05
N GLN A 159 5.88 1.44 -27.09
CA GLN A 159 5.25 1.85 -28.35
C GLN A 159 6.07 2.96 -29.04
N PRO A 160 6.60 2.73 -30.25
CA PRO A 160 7.26 3.78 -31.01
C PRO A 160 6.24 4.88 -31.32
N LYS A 161 6.63 6.14 -31.15
CA LYS A 161 5.81 7.30 -31.54
C LYS A 161 5.39 7.11 -33.00
N LEU A 162 4.08 6.98 -33.26
CA LEU A 162 3.48 7.25 -34.57
C LEU A 162 3.76 8.71 -34.97
#